data_AF-A0A9E4ZKB1-F1
#
_entry.id   AF-A0A9E4ZKB1-F1
#
_cell.length_a   1.000
_cell.length_b   1.000
_cell.length_c   1.000
_cell.angle_alpha   90.00
_cell.angle_beta   90.00
_cell.angle_gamma   90.00
#
_symmetry.space_group_name_H-M   'P 1'
#
loop_
_entity.id
_entity.type
_entity.pdbx_description
1 polymer ?
#
loop_
_entity_poly.entity_id
_entity_poly.type
_entity_poly.pdbx_seq_one_letter_code
_entity_poly.pdbx_strand_id
1 'polypeptide(L)'
;MKEKDNYIVKIGNEYFIIASDGYIRRLAGIPEHLDVLVVKEITKELFDDALVKGYKLYECDKDLKECLVQILNALFPYCTTCKFS
;
A
#
# COMPACT_ATOMS: atom_id res chain seq x y z
N MET A 1 -9.06 -4.60 18.06
CA MET A 1 -8.32 -3.77 17.09
C MET A 1 -9.36 -3.15 16.17
N LYS A 2 -9.46 -1.82 16.07
CA LYS A 2 -10.27 -1.21 15.00
C LYS A 2 -9.53 -1.44 13.69
N GLU A 3 -10.15 -2.09 12.71
CA GLU A 3 -9.61 -2.13 11.36
C GLU A 3 -9.51 -0.69 10.84
N LYS A 4 -8.37 -0.32 10.24
CA LYS A 4 -8.22 0.97 9.58
C LYS A 4 -9.12 0.99 8.34
N ASP A 5 -9.88 2.07 8.17
CA ASP A 5 -10.75 2.26 6.99
C ASP A 5 -9.95 2.57 5.71
N ASN A 6 -8.69 2.99 5.83
CA ASN A 6 -7.80 3.26 4.71
C ASN A 6 -6.32 3.06 5.07
N TYR A 7 -5.51 2.78 4.04
CA TYR A 7 -4.06 2.64 4.13
C TYR A 7 -3.38 3.57 3.12
N ILE A 8 -2.28 4.20 3.55
CA ILE A 8 -1.38 4.96 2.68
C ILE A 8 -0.29 4.03 2.16
N VAL A 9 -0.26 3.86 0.85
CA VAL A 9 0.64 2.94 0.15
C VAL A 9 1.58 3.73 -0.74
N LYS A 10 2.88 3.45 -0.68
CA LYS A 10 3.88 4.03 -1.59
C LYS A 10 4.33 2.99 -2.60
N ILE A 11 4.25 3.33 -3.89
CA ILE A 11 4.77 2.51 -5.00
C ILE A 11 5.71 3.39 -5.82
N GLY A 12 7.00 3.06 -5.83
CA GLY A 12 8.02 3.92 -6.44
C GLY A 12 8.02 5.32 -5.81
N ASN A 13 7.75 6.36 -6.61
CA ASN A 13 7.69 7.75 -6.16
C ASN A 13 6.27 8.27 -5.94
N GLU A 14 5.25 7.41 -6.06
CA GLU A 14 3.84 7.78 -5.95
C GLU A 14 3.23 7.27 -4.65
N TYR A 15 2.30 8.05 -4.11
CA TYR A 15 1.52 7.70 -2.92
C TYR A 15 0.07 7.47 -3.32
N PHE A 16 -0.54 6.45 -2.72
CA PHE A 16 -1.91 6.05 -2.94
C PHE A 16 -2.63 5.87 -1.62
N ILE A 17 -3.91 6.21 -1.58
CA ILE A 17 -4.84 5.79 -0.53
C ILE A 17 -5.61 4.61 -1.06
N ILE A 18 -5.59 3.50 -0.32
CA ILE A 18 -6.43 2.33 -0.54
C ILE A 18 -7.45 2.28 0.59
N ALA A 19 -8.73 2.41 0.26
CA ALA A 19 -9.83 2.39 1.21
C ALA A 19 -10.56 1.04 1.23
N SER A 20 -11.19 0.72 2.36
CA SER A 20 -11.92 -0.55 2.58
C SER A 20 -13.12 -0.74 1.65
N ASP A 21 -13.65 0.35 1.11
CA ASP A 21 -14.72 0.39 0.11
C ASP A 21 -14.26 0.05 -1.33
N GLY A 22 -12.97 -0.26 -1.49
CA GLY A 22 -12.37 -0.64 -2.76
C GLY A 22 -11.85 0.54 -3.58
N TYR A 23 -11.95 1.78 -3.09
CA TYR A 23 -11.41 2.93 -3.79
C TYR A 23 -9.90 3.05 -3.63
N ILE A 24 -9.22 3.28 -4.75
CA ILE A 24 -7.79 3.60 -4.82
C ILE A 24 -7.64 4.99 -5.41
N ARG A 25 -7.01 5.91 -4.67
CA ARG A 25 -6.81 7.31 -5.05
C ARG A 25 -5.33 7.68 -4.99
N ARG A 26 -4.85 8.40 -5.99
CA ARG A 26 -3.48 8.95 -5.97
C ARG A 26 -3.42 10.20 -5.10
N LEU A 27 -2.36 10.33 -4.30
CA LEU A 27 -2.05 11.52 -3.51
C LEU A 27 -1.08 12.43 -4.27
N ALA A 28 -1.37 13.73 -4.28
CA ALA A 28 -0.55 14.75 -4.95
C ALA A 28 0.60 15.28 -4.07
N GLY A 29 0.84 14.70 -2.89
CA GLY A 29 1.85 15.19 -1.93
C GLY A 29 2.45 14.07 -1.09
N ILE A 30 3.44 14.43 -0.27
CA ILE A 30 4.10 13.51 0.66
C ILE A 30 3.22 13.41 1.92
N PRO A 31 2.68 12.23 2.25
CA PRO A 31 1.87 12.04 3.43
C PRO A 31 2.72 12.12 4.71
N GLU A 32 2.11 12.49 5.83
CA GLU A 32 2.78 12.57 7.13
C GLU A 32 3.20 11.20 7.68
N HIS A 33 2.55 10.13 7.21
CA HIS A 33 2.89 8.75 7.56
C HIS A 33 2.74 7.82 6.35
N LEU A 34 3.37 6.66 6.45
CA LEU A 34 3.30 5.59 5.46
C LEU A 34 2.84 4.31 6.15
N ASP A 35 1.84 3.62 5.59
CA ASP A 35 1.39 2.33 6.14
C ASP A 35 2.04 1.14 5.43
N VAL A 36 2.18 1.22 4.10
CA VAL A 36 2.73 0.16 3.27
C VAL A 36 3.70 0.73 2.24
N LEU A 37 4.92 0.18 2.20
CA LEU A 37 5.89 0.43 1.15
C LEU A 37 5.94 -0.77 0.20
N VAL A 38 5.76 -0.52 -1.10
CA VAL A 38 5.80 -1.53 -2.14
C VAL A 38 7.16 -1.48 -2.83
N VAL A 39 7.83 -2.62 -2.86
CA VAL A 39 9.18 -2.79 -3.42
C VAL A 39 9.19 -3.97 -4.38
N LYS A 40 10.13 -3.99 -5.33
CA LYS A 40 10.30 -5.13 -6.25
C LYS A 40 10.91 -6.35 -5.57
N GLU A 41 11.76 -6.11 -4.58
CA GLU A 41 12.44 -7.13 -3.79
C GLU A 41 12.59 -6.62 -2.36
N ILE A 42 12.29 -7.46 -1.37
CA ILE A 42 12.51 -7.15 0.03
C ILE A 42 13.95 -7.49 0.41
N THR A 43 14.74 -6.46 0.72
CA THR A 43 16.09 -6.61 1.27
C THR A 43 16.08 -6.47 2.79
N LYS A 44 17.14 -6.96 3.45
CA LYS A 44 17.30 -6.81 4.90
C LYS A 44 17.31 -5.33 5.32
N GLU A 45 17.96 -4.47 4.56
CA GLU A 45 18.01 -3.03 4.84
C GLU A 45 16.63 -2.39 4.81
N LEU A 46 15.79 -2.75 3.82
CA LEU A 46 14.41 -2.31 3.75
C LEU A 46 13.60 -2.83 4.93
N PHE A 47 13.80 -4.09 5.30
CA PHE A 47 13.11 -4.70 6.43
C PHE A 47 13.43 -4.01 7.76
N ASP A 48 14.71 -3.74 8.01
CA ASP A 48 15.16 -3.03 9.21
C ASP A 48 14.62 -1.58 9.22
N ASP A 49 14.62 -0.87 8.06
CA ASP A 49 14.03 0.47 7.93
C ASP A 49 12.51 0.46 8.21
N ALA A 50 11.80 -0.54 7.71
CA ALA A 50 10.36 -0.73 7.93
C ALA A 50 10.02 -0.97 9.40
N LEU A 51 10.84 -1.75 10.12
CA LEU A 51 10.69 -1.97 11.55
C LEU A 51 10.89 -0.69 12.36
N VAL A 52 11.90 0.12 12.00
CA VAL A 52 12.21 1.38 12.70
C VAL A 52 11.11 2.42 12.45
N LYS A 53 10.61 2.52 11.22
CA LYS A 53 9.61 3.52 10.83
C LYS A 53 8.16 3.06 11.02
N GLY A 54 7.93 1.79 11.31
CA GLY A 54 6.61 1.25 11.64
C GLY A 54 5.66 1.07 10.45
N TYR A 55 6.19 0.92 9.23
CA TYR A 55 5.39 0.62 8.03
C TYR A 55 5.58 -0.85 7.59
N LYS A 56 4.65 -1.38 6.82
CA LYS A 56 4.72 -2.75 6.27
C LYS A 56 5.42 -2.75 4.91
N LEU A 57 6.17 -3.80 4.61
CA LEU A 57 6.70 -4.03 3.27
C LEU A 57 5.78 -4.95 2.48
N TYR A 58 5.66 -4.67 1.19
CA TYR A 58 4.96 -5.54 0.24
C TYR A 58 5.82 -5.71 -1.01
N GLU A 59 6.08 -6.96 -1.39
CA GLU A 59 6.86 -7.25 -2.59
C GLU A 59 5.93 -7.37 -3.82
N CYS A 60 6.22 -6.61 -4.87
CA CYS A 60 5.49 -6.68 -6.14
C CYS A 60 6.37 -6.25 -7.31
N ASP A 61 6.56 -7.15 -8.28
CA ASP A 61 7.28 -6.88 -9.54
C ASP A 61 6.36 -6.78 -10.76
N LYS A 62 5.06 -6.52 -10.53
CA LYS A 62 4.06 -6.36 -11.59
C LYS A 62 3.84 -4.90 -11.96
N ASP A 63 2.98 -4.66 -12.93
CA ASP A 63 2.51 -3.33 -13.27
C ASP A 63 1.80 -2.65 -12.08
N LEU A 64 1.87 -1.32 -12.03
CA LEU A 64 1.32 -0.49 -10.95
C LEU A 64 -0.12 -0.89 -10.56
N LYS A 65 -1.00 -1.05 -11.57
CA LYS A 65 -2.40 -1.42 -11.33
C LYS A 65 -2.52 -2.80 -10.71
N GLU A 66 -1.74 -3.77 -11.16
CA GLU A 66 -1.77 -5.11 -10.58
C GLU A 66 -1.27 -5.12 -9.13
N CYS A 67 -0.19 -4.39 -8.84
CA CYS A 67 0.29 -4.25 -7.46
C CYS A 67 -0.77 -3.63 -6.54
N LEU A 68 -1.43 -2.57 -6.99
CA LEU A 68 -2.50 -1.91 -6.24
C LEU A 68 -3.68 -2.86 -5.96
N VAL A 69 -4.09 -3.67 -6.94
CA VAL A 69 -5.16 -4.67 -6.76
C VAL A 69 -4.75 -5.75 -5.76
N GLN A 70 -3.52 -6.26 -5.86
CA GLN A 70 -3.04 -7.28 -4.93
C GLN A 70 -2.99 -6.75 -3.49
N ILE A 71 -2.55 -5.51 -3.31
CA ILE A 71 -2.49 -4.87 -2.00
C ILE A 71 -3.89 -4.63 -1.46
N LEU A 72 -4.84 -4.16 -2.29
CA LEU A 72 -6.24 -4.04 -1.89
C LEU A 72 -6.77 -5.37 -1.35
N ASN A 73 -6.56 -6.47 -2.08
CA ASN A 73 -7.03 -7.80 -1.67
C ASN A 73 -6.31 -8.32 -0.42
N ALA A 74 -5.03 -7.96 -0.22
CA ALA A 74 -4.27 -8.34 0.97
C ALA A 74 -4.69 -7.53 2.22
N LEU A 75 -5.00 -6.24 2.06
CA LEU A 75 -5.43 -5.35 3.14
C LEU A 75 -6.91 -5.56 3.49
N PHE A 76 -7.74 -5.84 2.49
CA PHE A 76 -9.20 -5.96 2.58
C PHE A 76 -9.68 -7.23 1.85
N PRO A 77 -9.44 -8.43 2.41
CA PRO A 77 -9.77 -9.70 1.74
C PRO A 77 -11.27 -9.91 1.50
N TYR A 78 -12.13 -9.16 2.21
CA TYR A 78 -13.58 -9.14 2.02
C TYR A 78 -14.04 -8.20 0.89
N CYS A 79 -13.16 -7.35 0.35
CA CYS A 79 -13.49 -6.43 -0.71
C CYS A 79 -13.47 -7.18 -2.06
N THR A 80 -14.64 -7.39 -2.66
CA THR A 80 -14.79 -8.11 -3.94
C THR A 80 -14.69 -7.19 -5.16
N THR A 81 -14.52 -5.87 -4.97
CA THR A 81 -14.57 -4.88 -6.05
C THR A 81 -13.46 -3.83 -5.92
N CYS A 82 -12.63 -3.65 -6.95
CA CYS A 82 -11.62 -2.60 -7.01
C CYS A 82 -12.08 -1.44 -7.90
N LYS A 83 -12.09 -0.20 -7.38
CA LYS A 83 -12.44 1.01 -8.11
C LYS A 83 -11.29 2.02 -8.09
N PHE A 84 -10.89 2.51 -9.26
CA PHE A 84 -9.83 3.51 -9.39
C PHE A 84 -10.47 4.90 -9.58
N SER A 85 -9.97 5.93 -8.89
CA SER A 85 -10.42 7.32 -9.05
C SER A 85 -9.26 8.31 -9.01
#